data_AF-A0A958JX86-F1
#
_entry.id   AF-A0A958JX86-F1
#
_cell.length_a   1.000
_cell.length_b   1.000
_cell.length_c   1.000
_cell.angle_alpha   90.00
_cell.angle_beta   90.00
_cell.angle_gamma   90.00
#
_symmetry.space_group_name_H-M   'P 1'
#
loop_
_entity.id
_entity.type
_entity.pdbx_description
1 polymer ?
#
loop_
_entity_poly.entity_id
_entity_poly.type
_entity_poly.pdbx_seq_one_letter_code
_entity_poly.pdbx_strand_id
1 'polypeptide(L)'
;MSLFLRVFFLLVPCFCFSAFISTRSESSVLKIQKSNARVSYLRAIRSNRFRITGAELLDQGMSGAVGTGIDTKQDLCSAEDEDPVYEPFNDSLVRLYVTNGYAGNIFVRKVGYRIRDADGNGRTHRATRLSPIGVREVPADSSGNEILAFFMEMQGADKVFAGADFTLPEDLGFRTVVFVLRGRDHLGNRIVARLRTTLSFDNFDRCS
;
A
#
# COMPACT_ATOMS: atom_id res chain seq x y z
N MET A 1 76.76 -7.37 7.58
CA MET A 1 77.60 -7.96 8.66
C MET A 1 76.64 -8.27 9.80
N SER A 2 76.36 -9.48 10.30
CA SER A 2 77.02 -10.79 10.39
C SER A 2 75.88 -11.85 10.34
N LEU A 3 75.88 -12.85 9.46
CA LEU A 3 76.57 -14.17 9.54
C LEU A 3 76.13 -15.07 10.71
N PHE A 4 76.02 -16.38 10.40
CA PHE A 4 75.67 -17.59 11.17
C PHE A 4 74.23 -18.08 10.98
N LEU A 5 73.89 -19.06 10.14
CA LEU A 5 74.54 -20.27 9.61
C LEU A 5 74.84 -21.36 10.67
N ARG A 6 73.99 -22.39 10.76
CA ARG A 6 74.32 -23.84 10.88
C ARG A 6 73.01 -24.64 11.00
N VAL A 7 72.58 -25.39 9.98
CA VAL A 7 73.02 -26.76 9.58
C VAL A 7 72.41 -27.83 10.50
N PHE A 8 71.60 -28.73 9.95
CA PHE A 8 71.62 -30.21 10.11
C PHE A 8 70.56 -30.79 9.13
N PHE A 9 70.95 -31.38 7.98
CA PHE A 9 71.15 -32.85 7.74
C PHE A 9 69.83 -33.63 8.03
N LEU A 10 69.18 -34.40 7.15
CA LEU A 10 69.63 -35.47 6.25
C LEU A 10 68.47 -35.97 5.35
N LEU A 11 68.83 -36.38 4.13
CA LEU A 11 68.41 -37.56 3.36
C LEU A 11 67.06 -38.23 3.67
N VAL A 12 66.22 -38.45 2.65
CA VAL A 12 66.01 -39.76 1.99
C VAL A 12 65.13 -39.58 0.72
N PRO A 13 65.58 -40.04 -0.46
CA PRO A 13 64.74 -40.26 -1.64
C PRO A 13 64.44 -41.77 -1.79
N CYS A 14 63.20 -42.16 -2.15
CA CYS A 14 62.92 -43.35 -2.99
C CYS A 14 61.42 -43.71 -3.07
N PHE A 15 61.10 -44.45 -4.15
CA PHE A 15 59.85 -45.14 -4.52
C PHE A 15 58.76 -44.28 -5.18
N CYS A 16 58.60 -44.27 -6.51
CA CYS A 16 58.25 -45.32 -7.50
C CYS A 16 56.74 -45.49 -7.71
N PHE A 17 56.38 -45.37 -8.99
CA PHE A 17 55.36 -46.15 -9.73
C PHE A 17 53.88 -46.06 -9.33
N SER A 18 53.17 -45.25 -10.12
CA SER A 18 52.08 -45.65 -11.02
C SER A 18 50.95 -46.61 -10.59
N ALA A 19 49.76 -46.20 -11.00
CA ALA A 19 48.75 -46.97 -11.75
C ALA A 19 47.49 -47.46 -11.00
N PHE A 20 46.37 -46.98 -11.56
CA PHE A 20 45.15 -47.69 -11.92
C PHE A 20 44.15 -48.18 -10.86
N ILE A 21 42.97 -47.55 -10.93
CA ILE A 21 41.61 -48.11 -11.03
C ILE A 21 41.26 -49.27 -10.09
N SER A 22 40.27 -49.08 -9.21
CA SER A 22 38.91 -49.64 -9.39
C SER A 22 38.06 -49.62 -8.10
N THR A 23 36.79 -49.29 -8.30
CA THR A 23 35.57 -49.80 -7.63
C THR A 23 35.22 -49.50 -6.16
N ARG A 24 34.01 -48.90 -6.04
CA ARG A 24 32.90 -49.17 -5.10
C ARG A 24 33.19 -49.06 -3.59
N SER A 25 32.63 -48.04 -2.95
CA SER A 25 31.29 -48.06 -2.30
C SER A 25 31.38 -48.57 -0.87
N GLU A 26 31.33 -47.64 0.10
CA GLU A 26 30.39 -47.71 1.23
C GLU A 26 30.46 -46.41 2.06
N SER A 27 29.33 -45.70 2.05
CA SER A 27 28.64 -45.20 3.24
C SER A 27 29.49 -44.63 4.39
N SER A 28 29.62 -43.30 4.45
CA SER A 28 29.73 -42.63 5.74
C SER A 28 29.37 -41.14 5.69
N VAL A 29 28.36 -40.83 6.51
CA VAL A 29 28.09 -39.54 7.15
C VAL A 29 27.53 -38.43 6.25
N LEU A 30 26.21 -38.26 6.36
CA LEU A 30 25.47 -37.01 6.23
C LEU A 30 26.28 -35.83 6.81
N LYS A 31 27.00 -35.11 5.95
CA LYS A 31 27.16 -33.67 6.12
C LYS A 31 26.09 -33.03 5.28
N ILE A 32 24.99 -32.67 5.95
CA ILE A 32 24.04 -31.68 5.45
C ILE A 32 24.84 -30.38 5.31
N GLN A 33 25.50 -30.23 4.16
CA GLN A 33 25.96 -28.95 3.71
C GLN A 33 24.66 -28.17 3.47
N LYS A 34 24.33 -27.27 4.41
CA LYS A 34 23.36 -26.20 4.21
C LYS A 34 23.87 -25.36 3.04
N SER A 35 23.68 -25.86 1.82
CA SER A 35 23.65 -25.01 0.66
C SER A 35 22.37 -24.21 0.84
N ASN A 36 22.56 -22.92 1.11
CA ASN A 36 21.50 -21.94 1.14
C ASN A 36 20.87 -21.99 -0.25
N ALA A 37 19.81 -22.80 -0.39
CA ALA A 37 18.90 -22.70 -1.50
C ALA A 37 18.44 -21.24 -1.48
N ARG A 38 19.05 -20.44 -2.36
CA ARG A 38 18.56 -19.11 -2.70
C ARG A 38 17.13 -19.34 -3.09
N VAL A 39 16.22 -19.01 -2.18
CA VAL A 39 14.83 -18.76 -2.49
C VAL A 39 14.89 -17.74 -3.62
N SER A 40 14.62 -18.22 -4.83
CA SER A 40 14.42 -17.38 -5.99
C SER A 40 13.37 -16.38 -5.56
N TYR A 41 13.79 -15.13 -5.36
CA TYR A 41 12.87 -14.02 -5.28
C TYR A 41 12.12 -14.06 -6.61
N LEU A 42 10.92 -14.64 -6.60
CA LEU A 42 9.89 -14.32 -7.56
C LEU A 42 9.73 -12.81 -7.43
N ARG A 43 10.45 -12.11 -8.30
CA ARG A 43 10.25 -10.72 -8.64
C ARG A 43 8.74 -10.63 -8.84
N ALA A 44 8.03 -10.10 -7.85
CA ALA A 44 6.58 -9.98 -7.88
C ALA A 44 6.26 -9.43 -9.25
N ILE A 45 5.65 -10.27 -10.09
CA ILE A 45 5.19 -9.86 -11.41
C ILE A 45 4.34 -8.65 -11.07
N ARG A 46 4.80 -7.45 -11.42
CA ARG A 46 3.99 -6.24 -11.42
C ARG A 46 2.98 -6.45 -12.54
N SER A 47 2.08 -7.39 -12.31
CA SER A 47 0.99 -7.71 -13.18
C SER A 47 0.04 -6.53 -13.02
N ASN A 48 0.00 -5.70 -14.06
CA ASN A 48 -0.96 -4.59 -14.20
C ASN A 48 -2.41 -5.08 -14.32
N ARG A 49 -2.68 -6.36 -14.03
CA ARG A 49 -4.00 -6.99 -14.18
C ARG A 49 -4.97 -6.54 -13.10
N PHE A 50 -4.51 -6.36 -11.86
CA PHE A 50 -5.32 -5.71 -10.83
C PHE A 50 -4.85 -4.27 -10.61
N ARG A 51 -5.71 -3.31 -10.93
CA ARG A 51 -5.39 -1.89 -10.88
C ARG A 51 -6.57 -1.09 -10.38
N ILE A 52 -6.26 0.05 -9.77
CA ILE A 52 -7.22 1.10 -9.46
C ILE A 52 -7.18 2.05 -10.67
N THR A 53 -8.33 2.31 -11.29
CA THR A 53 -8.46 3.13 -12.49
C THR A 53 -8.93 4.54 -12.21
N GLY A 54 -9.54 4.79 -11.06
CA GLY A 54 -10.03 6.10 -10.65
C GLY A 54 -10.35 6.16 -9.16
N ALA A 55 -10.53 7.37 -8.66
CA ALA A 55 -10.98 7.64 -7.30
C ALA A 55 -11.89 8.87 -7.33
N GLU A 56 -13.00 8.80 -6.59
CA GLU A 56 -13.96 9.89 -6.39
C GLU A 56 -14.29 10.00 -4.90
N LEU A 57 -14.70 11.19 -4.48
CA LEU A 57 -15.22 11.43 -3.14
C LEU A 57 -16.74 11.46 -3.14
N LEU A 58 -17.32 10.96 -2.05
CA LEU A 58 -18.76 10.92 -1.80
C LEU A 58 -19.00 11.43 -0.39
N ASP A 59 -19.92 12.37 -0.22
CA ASP A 59 -20.47 12.66 1.10
C ASP A 59 -21.53 11.60 1.45
N GLN A 60 -21.48 11.08 2.67
CA GLN A 60 -22.48 10.13 3.13
C GLN A 60 -23.87 10.74 3.08
N GLY A 61 -24.85 9.94 2.67
CA GLY A 61 -26.24 10.40 2.49
C GLY A 61 -26.52 11.06 1.14
N MET A 62 -25.51 11.39 0.34
CA MET A 62 -25.71 11.87 -1.03
C MET A 62 -25.71 10.73 -2.05
N SER A 63 -26.62 10.81 -3.03
CA SER A 63 -26.73 9.81 -4.11
C SER A 63 -25.72 10.02 -5.25
N GLY A 64 -24.99 11.14 -5.25
CA GLY A 64 -24.03 11.53 -6.29
C GLY A 64 -22.61 11.73 -5.77
N ALA A 65 -21.62 11.58 -6.67
CA ALA A 65 -20.23 11.93 -6.40
C ALA A 65 -20.06 13.45 -6.29
N VAL A 66 -19.27 13.87 -5.31
CA VAL A 66 -18.87 15.29 -5.12
C VAL A 66 -17.72 15.67 -6.09
N GLY A 67 -17.27 14.71 -6.91
CA GLY A 67 -16.15 14.86 -7.81
C GLY A 67 -14.82 14.75 -7.07
N THR A 68 -13.92 15.70 -7.31
CA THR A 68 -12.57 15.74 -6.71
C THR A 68 -12.42 16.75 -5.56
N GLY A 69 -13.46 17.53 -5.26
CA GLY A 69 -13.49 18.49 -4.17
C GLY A 69 -14.23 17.95 -2.94
N ILE A 70 -13.85 18.42 -1.76
CA ILE A 70 -14.52 18.10 -0.50
C ILE A 70 -14.47 19.29 0.45
N ASP A 71 -15.62 19.59 1.06
CA ASP A 71 -15.74 20.58 2.12
C ASP A 71 -15.00 20.12 3.36
N THR A 72 -14.08 20.94 3.84
CA THR A 72 -13.36 20.70 5.08
C THR A 72 -14.04 21.30 6.30
N LYS A 73 -14.96 22.25 6.09
CA LYS A 73 -15.68 22.99 7.13
C LYS A 73 -17.14 23.15 6.74
N GLN A 74 -18.01 23.22 7.74
CA GLN A 74 -19.44 23.43 7.56
C GLN A 74 -19.75 24.92 7.49
N ASP A 75 -20.47 25.33 6.46
CA ASP A 75 -20.96 26.70 6.30
C ASP A 75 -22.32 26.95 6.95
N LEU A 76 -22.53 28.22 7.31
CA LEU A 76 -23.78 28.75 7.84
C LEU A 76 -24.55 29.46 6.73
N CYS A 77 -25.79 29.02 6.49
CA CYS A 77 -26.62 29.45 5.37
C CYS A 77 -27.60 30.58 5.70
N SER A 78 -27.79 30.94 6.96
CA SER A 78 -28.59 32.10 7.36
C SER A 78 -27.73 33.20 7.96
N ALA A 79 -28.08 34.46 7.65
CA ALA A 79 -27.45 35.64 8.23
C ALA A 79 -27.98 35.90 9.67
N GLU A 80 -27.21 36.69 10.42
CA GLU A 80 -27.20 36.88 11.88
C GLU A 80 -28.53 37.16 12.63
N ASP A 81 -29.66 37.32 11.93
CA ASP A 81 -30.98 37.67 12.50
C ASP A 81 -32.04 36.53 12.46
N GLU A 82 -31.70 35.35 11.94
CA GLU A 82 -32.55 34.14 11.95
C GLU A 82 -31.88 32.99 12.74
N ASP A 83 -32.67 31.98 13.13
CA ASP A 83 -32.11 30.75 13.71
C ASP A 83 -31.03 30.19 12.76
N PRO A 84 -29.85 29.76 13.28
CA PRO A 84 -28.74 29.35 12.45
C PRO A 84 -29.12 28.09 11.65
N VAL A 85 -29.17 28.22 10.33
CA VAL A 85 -29.36 27.10 9.40
C VAL A 85 -28.01 26.73 8.82
N TYR A 86 -27.55 25.52 9.10
CA TYR A 86 -26.29 25.01 8.56
C TYR A 86 -26.54 24.21 7.29
N GLU A 87 -25.54 24.19 6.39
CA GLU A 87 -25.58 23.32 5.23
C GLU A 87 -25.55 21.83 5.64
N PRO A 88 -25.98 20.90 4.75
CA PRO A 88 -25.76 19.48 4.94
C PRO A 88 -24.26 19.14 4.94
N PHE A 89 -23.76 18.67 6.08
CA PHE A 89 -22.35 18.31 6.27
C PHE A 89 -22.26 16.88 6.82
N ASN A 90 -21.52 16.00 6.14
CA ASN A 90 -21.47 14.58 6.45
C ASN A 90 -20.06 14.00 6.31
N ASP A 91 -19.83 12.84 6.93
CA ASP A 91 -18.64 12.03 6.67
C ASP A 91 -18.44 11.80 5.18
N SER A 92 -17.19 11.68 4.76
CA SER A 92 -16.88 11.45 3.35
C SER A 92 -16.19 10.12 3.12
N LEU A 93 -16.66 9.42 2.09
CA LEU A 93 -16.12 8.18 1.59
C LEU A 93 -15.26 8.44 0.36
N VAL A 94 -14.27 7.56 0.15
CA VAL A 94 -13.62 7.43 -1.16
C VAL A 94 -14.21 6.22 -1.89
N ARG A 95 -14.65 6.44 -3.13
CA ARG A 95 -15.00 5.41 -4.10
C ARG A 95 -13.82 5.16 -5.01
N LEU A 96 -13.28 3.95 -4.98
CA LEU A 96 -12.17 3.52 -5.83
C LEU A 96 -12.69 2.60 -6.94
N TYR A 97 -12.44 2.97 -8.18
CA TYR A 97 -12.75 2.13 -9.34
C TYR A 97 -11.61 1.16 -9.58
N VAL A 98 -11.95 -0.13 -9.71
CA VAL A 98 -10.96 -1.20 -9.88
C VAL A 98 -11.29 -2.11 -11.03
N THR A 99 -10.23 -2.60 -11.68
CA THR A 99 -10.31 -3.64 -12.70
C THR A 99 -9.50 -4.85 -12.27
N ASN A 100 -10.00 -6.03 -12.57
CA ASN A 100 -9.35 -7.30 -12.31
C ASN A 100 -9.23 -8.10 -13.62
N GLY A 101 -8.03 -8.17 -14.20
CA GLY A 101 -7.71 -9.03 -15.34
C GLY A 101 -7.03 -10.35 -14.96
N TYR A 102 -7.20 -10.79 -13.71
CA TYR A 102 -6.86 -12.16 -13.33
C TYR A 102 -8.06 -13.08 -13.62
N ALA A 103 -7.76 -14.33 -13.98
CA ALA A 103 -8.76 -15.36 -14.23
C ALA A 103 -9.54 -15.82 -12.98
N GLY A 104 -9.24 -15.24 -11.81
CA GLY A 104 -9.96 -15.55 -10.58
C GLY A 104 -10.23 -14.29 -9.76
N ASN A 105 -11.16 -14.42 -8.82
CA ASN A 105 -11.65 -13.30 -8.03
C ASN A 105 -10.56 -12.76 -7.09
N ILE A 106 -10.64 -11.47 -6.79
CA ILE A 106 -9.78 -10.78 -5.84
C ILE A 106 -10.60 -10.29 -4.66
N PHE A 107 -10.17 -10.67 -3.46
CA PHE A 107 -10.77 -10.26 -2.20
C PHE A 107 -9.95 -9.12 -1.60
N VAL A 108 -10.47 -7.90 -1.72
CA VAL A 108 -9.91 -6.70 -1.10
C VAL A 108 -10.13 -6.77 0.42
N ARG A 109 -9.04 -6.60 1.18
CA ARG A 109 -9.08 -6.71 2.65
C ARG A 109 -8.85 -5.38 3.34
N LYS A 110 -8.05 -4.51 2.74
CA LYS A 110 -7.67 -3.23 3.34
C LYS A 110 -7.55 -2.15 2.28
N VAL A 111 -8.08 -0.98 2.61
CA VAL A 111 -7.81 0.28 1.94
C VAL A 111 -6.86 1.08 2.82
N GLY A 112 -6.03 1.89 2.20
CA GLY A 112 -5.25 2.90 2.90
C GLY A 112 -4.92 4.04 1.96
N TYR A 113 -4.51 5.15 2.52
CA TYR A 113 -4.06 6.29 1.75
C TYR A 113 -2.89 6.99 2.43
N ARG A 114 -2.25 7.90 1.70
CA ARG A 114 -1.21 8.79 2.21
C ARG A 114 -1.35 10.14 1.56
N ILE A 115 -1.30 11.19 2.37
CA ILE A 115 -1.37 12.59 1.96
C ILE A 115 -0.16 13.27 2.57
N ARG A 116 0.66 13.91 1.75
CA ARG A 116 1.76 14.75 2.23
C ARG A 116 1.20 16.13 2.52
N ASP A 117 1.78 16.82 3.50
CA ASP A 117 1.33 18.14 3.92
C ASP A 117 -0.19 18.16 4.17
N ALA A 118 -0.62 17.22 5.00
CA ALA A 118 -2.02 16.95 5.30
C ALA A 118 -2.62 17.99 6.26
N ASP A 119 -1.78 18.72 6.99
CA ASP A 119 -2.15 19.74 7.97
C ASP A 119 -1.71 21.16 7.56
N GLY A 120 -1.19 21.34 6.34
CA GLY A 120 -0.62 22.60 5.85
C GLY A 120 0.77 22.96 6.43
N ASN A 121 1.33 22.12 7.32
CA ASN A 121 2.62 22.34 7.99
C ASN A 121 3.69 21.29 7.62
N GLY A 122 3.49 20.59 6.51
CA GLY A 122 4.39 19.58 5.97
C GLY A 122 4.21 18.17 6.57
N ARG A 123 3.32 17.98 7.55
CA ARG A 123 3.10 16.66 8.15
C ARG A 123 2.46 15.73 7.15
N THR A 124 2.96 14.49 7.07
CA THR A 124 2.34 13.46 6.23
C THR A 124 1.33 12.67 7.05
N HIS A 125 0.08 12.62 6.59
CA HIS A 125 -0.92 11.72 7.14
C HIS A 125 -0.98 10.38 6.39
N ARG A 126 -1.30 9.32 7.13
CA ARG A 126 -1.37 7.96 6.59
C ARG A 126 -2.41 7.08 7.28
N ALA A 127 -3.55 6.89 6.64
CA ALA A 127 -4.49 5.83 7.00
C ALA A 127 -4.03 4.49 6.41
N THR A 128 -3.74 3.49 7.25
CA THR A 128 -3.13 2.22 6.77
C THR A 128 -4.04 1.00 6.81
N ARG A 129 -5.20 1.07 7.47
CA ARG A 129 -6.05 -0.09 7.79
C ARG A 129 -7.55 0.24 7.72
N LEU A 130 -7.97 0.99 6.71
CA LEU A 130 -9.38 1.25 6.49
C LEU A 130 -10.04 -0.03 5.95
N SER A 131 -11.17 -0.40 6.55
CA SER A 131 -11.96 -1.53 6.10
C SER A 131 -12.80 -1.10 4.90
N PRO A 132 -12.81 -1.88 3.80
CA PRO A 132 -13.73 -1.62 2.71
C PRO A 132 -15.19 -1.74 3.17
N ILE A 133 -16.06 -0.87 2.69
CA ILE A 133 -17.50 -0.85 2.98
C ILE A 133 -18.22 -1.62 1.87
N GLY A 134 -19.18 -2.47 2.24
CA GLY A 134 -19.96 -3.24 1.28
C GLY A 134 -19.13 -4.29 0.53
N VAL A 135 -19.16 -4.23 -0.81
CA VAL A 135 -18.54 -5.23 -1.69
C VAL A 135 -17.02 -5.21 -1.55
N ARG A 136 -16.44 -6.40 -1.36
CA ARG A 136 -14.98 -6.59 -1.19
C ARG A 136 -14.38 -7.54 -2.21
N GLU A 137 -15.22 -8.18 -2.98
CA GLU A 137 -14.84 -9.15 -4.00
C GLU A 137 -14.92 -8.48 -5.37
N VAL A 138 -13.82 -8.59 -6.12
CA VAL A 138 -13.72 -8.09 -7.49
C VAL A 138 -13.68 -9.32 -8.39
N PRO A 139 -14.74 -9.60 -9.18
CA PRO A 139 -14.82 -10.78 -10.02
C PRO A 139 -13.64 -10.89 -11.00
N ALA A 140 -13.33 -12.11 -11.43
CA ALA A 140 -12.39 -12.35 -12.52
C ALA A 140 -12.77 -11.57 -13.79
N ASP A 141 -11.76 -11.13 -14.54
CA ASP A 141 -11.88 -10.45 -15.84
C ASP A 141 -12.94 -9.33 -15.91
N SER A 142 -13.07 -8.57 -14.82
CA SER A 142 -14.08 -7.52 -14.65
C SER A 142 -13.46 -6.12 -14.60
N SER A 143 -14.28 -5.10 -14.92
CA SER A 143 -13.88 -3.70 -14.90
C SER A 143 -14.97 -2.81 -14.31
N GLY A 144 -14.59 -1.63 -13.78
CA GLY A 144 -15.53 -0.67 -13.23
C GLY A 144 -16.12 -1.05 -11.87
N ASN A 145 -15.54 -2.04 -11.17
CA ASN A 145 -16.02 -2.40 -9.83
C ASN A 145 -15.65 -1.31 -8.84
N GLU A 146 -16.50 -1.13 -7.83
CA GLU A 146 -16.32 -0.08 -6.83
C GLU A 146 -15.90 -0.65 -5.49
N ILE A 147 -14.91 -0.01 -4.87
CA ILE A 147 -14.51 -0.26 -3.50
C ILE A 147 -14.65 1.04 -2.71
N LEU A 148 -15.53 1.04 -1.72
CA LEU A 148 -15.76 2.18 -0.84
C LEU A 148 -14.96 2.06 0.45
N ALA A 149 -14.50 3.17 0.99
CA ALA A 149 -13.91 3.26 2.33
C ALA A 149 -14.10 4.65 2.92
N PHE A 150 -14.19 4.75 4.25
CA PHE A 150 -14.17 6.03 4.95
C PHE A 150 -12.88 6.77 4.67
N PHE A 151 -12.99 8.06 4.37
CA PHE A 151 -11.87 8.91 4.03
C PHE A 151 -11.70 10.05 5.03
N MET A 152 -12.81 10.76 5.32
CA MET A 152 -12.88 11.86 6.27
C MET A 152 -14.09 11.69 7.18
N GLU A 153 -13.94 12.14 8.42
CA GLU A 153 -14.94 12.06 9.49
C GLU A 153 -15.29 13.48 9.93
N MET A 154 -16.58 13.74 10.10
CA MET A 154 -17.08 15.00 10.64
C MET A 154 -16.86 15.05 12.16
N GLN A 155 -16.32 16.17 12.64
CA GLN A 155 -16.13 16.49 14.05
C GLN A 155 -16.64 17.90 14.33
N GLY A 156 -17.91 18.00 14.75
CA GLY A 156 -18.57 19.30 14.87
C GLY A 156 -18.72 19.96 13.50
N ALA A 157 -18.22 21.18 13.35
CA ALA A 157 -18.26 21.95 12.12
C ALA A 157 -17.04 21.71 11.19
N ASP A 158 -16.15 20.78 11.53
CA ASP A 158 -14.95 20.50 10.76
C ASP A 158 -14.94 19.04 10.26
N LYS A 159 -14.15 18.74 9.23
CA LYS A 159 -13.74 17.37 8.90
C LYS A 159 -12.30 17.12 9.27
N VAL A 160 -12.05 15.90 9.72
CA VAL A 160 -10.71 15.35 9.92
C VAL A 160 -10.51 14.16 9.00
N PHE A 161 -9.26 13.89 8.65
CA PHE A 161 -8.96 12.62 7.98
C PHE A 161 -9.26 11.43 8.90
N ALA A 162 -9.79 10.34 8.33
CA ALA A 162 -10.07 9.12 9.10
C ALA A 162 -8.84 8.65 9.90
N GLY A 163 -9.00 8.55 11.22
CA GLY A 163 -7.95 8.20 12.17
C GLY A 163 -6.85 9.26 12.37
N ALA A 164 -7.07 10.50 11.96
CA ALA A 164 -6.24 11.65 12.33
C ALA A 164 -6.70 12.28 13.65
N ASP A 165 -5.76 12.96 14.32
CA ASP A 165 -5.96 13.68 15.57
C ASP A 165 -5.87 15.21 15.39
N PHE A 166 -5.95 15.68 14.15
CA PHE A 166 -5.82 17.09 13.81
C PHE A 166 -6.95 17.52 12.87
N THR A 167 -7.34 18.78 13.03
CA THR A 167 -8.29 19.46 12.15
C THR A 167 -7.58 19.96 10.90
N LEU A 168 -8.31 19.91 9.78
CA LEU A 168 -7.86 20.43 8.51
C LEU A 168 -7.94 21.97 8.49
N PRO A 169 -6.97 22.67 7.88
CA PRO A 169 -7.19 24.06 7.48
C PRO A 169 -8.38 24.15 6.52
N GLU A 170 -9.10 25.28 6.58
CA GLU A 170 -10.26 25.57 5.74
C GLU A 170 -9.90 25.57 4.24
N ASP A 171 -8.74 26.12 3.89
CA ASP A 171 -8.21 26.15 2.52
C ASP A 171 -6.92 25.34 2.44
N LEU A 172 -7.03 24.02 2.58
CA LEU A 172 -5.86 23.17 2.35
C LEU A 172 -5.50 23.18 0.85
N GLY A 173 -6.45 23.34 -0.06
CA GLY A 173 -6.23 23.33 -1.50
C GLY A 173 -5.94 21.93 -2.05
N PHE A 174 -5.35 21.91 -3.25
CA PHE A 174 -5.04 20.64 -3.91
C PHE A 174 -3.95 19.85 -3.18
N ARG A 175 -4.22 18.58 -2.87
CA ARG A 175 -3.23 17.64 -2.33
C ARG A 175 -3.15 16.37 -3.13
N THR A 176 -1.93 15.88 -3.31
CA THR A 176 -1.69 14.58 -3.93
C THR A 176 -1.94 13.47 -2.91
N VAL A 177 -2.91 12.60 -3.22
CA VAL A 177 -3.28 11.44 -2.43
C VAL A 177 -2.81 10.16 -3.10
N VAL A 178 -2.20 9.27 -2.32
CA VAL A 178 -1.79 7.94 -2.78
C VAL A 178 -2.66 6.88 -2.12
N PHE A 179 -3.63 6.34 -2.85
CA PHE A 179 -4.46 5.23 -2.42
C PHE A 179 -3.74 3.90 -2.61
N VAL A 180 -3.97 2.97 -1.68
CA VAL A 180 -3.39 1.63 -1.67
C VAL A 180 -4.47 0.60 -1.32
N LEU A 181 -4.77 -0.28 -2.25
CA LEU A 181 -5.59 -1.46 -2.00
C LEU A 181 -4.71 -2.67 -1.72
N ARG A 182 -5.08 -3.44 -0.70
CA ARG A 182 -4.44 -4.72 -0.37
C ARG A 182 -5.49 -5.80 -0.27
N GLY A 183 -5.25 -6.90 -0.98
CA GLY A 183 -6.15 -8.04 -1.01
C GLY A 183 -5.41 -9.34 -1.21
N ARG A 184 -6.18 -10.39 -1.51
CA ARG A 184 -5.68 -11.69 -1.94
C ARG A 184 -6.46 -12.17 -3.15
N ASP A 185 -5.82 -12.94 -4.03
CA ASP A 185 -6.53 -13.68 -5.07
C ASP A 185 -7.20 -14.94 -4.49
N HIS A 186 -7.94 -15.66 -5.33
CA HIS A 186 -8.56 -16.96 -4.99
C HIS A 186 -7.57 -18.05 -4.55
N LEU A 187 -6.28 -17.94 -4.89
CA LEU A 187 -5.23 -18.87 -4.47
C LEU A 187 -4.55 -18.42 -3.16
N GLY A 188 -4.97 -17.30 -2.59
CA GLY A 188 -4.41 -16.74 -1.36
C GLY A 188 -3.15 -15.88 -1.56
N ASN A 189 -2.70 -15.66 -2.80
CA ASN A 189 -1.55 -14.79 -3.07
C ASN A 189 -1.89 -13.34 -2.77
N ARG A 190 -0.89 -12.59 -2.30
CA ARG A 190 -1.08 -11.18 -1.95
C ARG A 190 -1.16 -10.32 -3.21
N ILE A 191 -2.19 -9.49 -3.29
CA ILE A 191 -2.35 -8.46 -4.32
C ILE A 191 -2.25 -7.07 -3.70
N VAL A 192 -1.58 -6.15 -4.40
CA VAL A 192 -1.48 -4.74 -4.02
C VAL A 192 -1.65 -3.87 -5.26
N ALA A 193 -2.62 -2.96 -5.23
CA ALA A 193 -2.79 -1.91 -6.23
C ALA A 193 -2.58 -0.53 -5.60
N ARG A 194 -2.13 0.43 -6.41
CA ARG A 194 -1.92 1.82 -5.99
C ARG A 194 -2.45 2.77 -7.04
N LEU A 195 -3.05 3.85 -6.59
CA LEU A 195 -3.43 5.00 -7.40
C LEU A 195 -2.81 6.24 -6.78
N ARG A 196 -2.31 7.14 -7.63
CA ARG A 196 -1.94 8.49 -7.24
C ARG A 196 -2.89 9.43 -7.95
N THR A 197 -3.56 10.28 -7.20
CA THR A 197 -4.47 11.29 -7.72
C THR A 197 -4.30 12.59 -6.94
N THR A 198 -4.91 13.66 -7.42
CA THR A 198 -5.00 14.95 -6.73
C THR A 198 -6.45 15.17 -6.33
N LEU A 199 -6.68 15.61 -5.10
CA LEU A 199 -7.99 16.00 -4.57
C LEU A 199 -7.91 17.43 -4.04
N SER A 200 -8.99 18.19 -4.15
CA SER A 200 -9.13 19.54 -3.59
C SER A 200 -9.79 19.45 -2.22
N PHE A 201 -9.29 20.21 -1.26
CA PHE A 201 -9.74 20.26 0.12
C PHE A 201 -9.92 21.73 0.48
N ASP A 202 -11.14 22.23 0.29
CA ASP A 202 -11.46 23.64 0.40
C ASP A 202 -12.81 23.79 1.10
N ASN A 203 -13.22 25.02 1.40
CA ASN A 203 -14.59 25.32 1.81
C ASN A 203 -15.43 25.69 0.59
N PHE A 204 -16.37 24.84 0.18
CA PHE A 204 -17.31 25.14 -0.90
C PHE A 204 -18.64 25.53 -0.29
N ASP A 205 -18.98 26.82 -0.30
CA ASP A 205 -20.29 27.32 0.11
C ASP A 205 -21.41 26.59 -0.66
N ARG A 206 -22.18 25.76 0.05
CA ARG A 206 -23.35 25.05 -0.51
C ARG A 206 -24.68 25.63 -0.03
N CYS A 207 -24.71 26.85 0.46
CA CYS A 207 -25.92 27.51 0.95
C CYS A 207 -26.88 28.02 -0.15
N SER A 208 -26.82 27.41 -1.35
CA SER A 208 -27.62 27.77 -2.54
C SER A 208 -28.95 27.04 -2.63
#